data_AF-A0A923WSA2-F1
#
_entry.id   AF-A0A923WSA2-F1
#
_cell.length_a   1.000
_cell.length_b   1.000
_cell.length_c   1.000
_cell.angle_alpha   90.00
_cell.angle_beta   90.00
_cell.angle_gamma   90.00
#
_symmetry.space_group_name_H-M   'P 1'
#
loop_
_entity.id
_entity.type
_entity.pdbx_description
1 polymer ?
#
loop_
_entity_poly.entity_id
_entity_poly.type
_entity_poly.pdbx_seq_one_letter_code
_entity_poly.pdbx_strand_id
1 'polypeptide(L)'
;MFKIKSRLTPCLVLVVFFMTLLGFAQKAKSSKVDLNKTAAIKILKKYNSAAAVEMLTKKQVAKVTLGTTSDAEGILLYSKNKIYFSVEKPTKTEIIYNKNVWVIEYPDLDFDDKAGRKVTIFDSNKVPFVKTIAELLSSPEKFFTKDTVITE
;
A
#
# COMPACT_ATOMS: atom_id res chain seq x y z
N MET A 1 -7.58 65.58 58.61
CA MET A 1 -7.06 65.26 57.26
C MET A 1 -6.79 63.76 57.18
N PHE A 2 -7.54 63.04 56.35
CA PHE A 2 -7.52 61.57 56.25
C PHE A 2 -6.48 61.08 55.21
N LYS A 3 -5.77 60.01 55.58
CA LYS A 3 -4.88 59.18 54.73
C LYS A 3 -5.69 58.41 53.68
N ILE A 4 -5.09 58.06 52.54
CA ILE A 4 -5.17 56.73 51.88
C ILE A 4 -3.97 56.56 50.93
N LYS A 5 -3.21 55.48 51.11
CA LYS A 5 -2.25 54.92 50.15
C LYS A 5 -3.02 53.99 49.21
N SER A 6 -2.96 54.17 47.89
CA SER A 6 -3.51 53.19 46.95
C SER A 6 -2.43 52.20 46.49
N ARG A 7 -2.69 50.91 46.71
CA ARG A 7 -1.97 49.79 46.11
C ARG A 7 -2.77 49.33 44.90
N LEU A 8 -2.32 49.68 43.70
CA LEU A 8 -2.60 48.94 42.45
C LEU A 8 -1.36 48.05 42.23
N THR A 9 -1.37 46.77 41.84
CA THR A 9 -2.38 45.91 41.21
C THR A 9 -1.75 44.49 41.20
N PRO A 10 -2.35 43.43 41.78
CA PRO A 10 -1.86 42.06 41.61
C PRO A 10 -2.54 41.32 40.44
N CYS A 11 -3.41 42.01 39.67
CA CYS A 11 -4.30 41.36 38.71
C CYS A 11 -3.63 41.05 37.35
N LEU A 12 -2.55 41.75 37.00
CA LEU A 12 -1.99 41.67 35.64
C LEU A 12 -1.07 40.45 35.42
N VAL A 13 -0.52 39.86 36.48
CA VAL A 13 0.36 38.69 36.40
C VAL A 13 -0.43 37.38 36.21
N LEU A 14 -1.68 37.32 36.70
CA LEU A 14 -2.52 36.12 36.61
C LEU A 14 -3.02 35.85 35.17
N VAL A 15 -3.25 36.91 34.39
CA VAL A 15 -3.77 36.81 33.01
C VAL A 15 -2.69 36.31 32.04
N VAL A 16 -1.42 36.68 32.28
CA VAL A 16 -0.29 36.20 31.45
C VAL A 16 -0.02 34.71 31.70
N PHE A 17 -0.24 34.22 32.94
CA PHE A 17 -0.05 32.81 33.26
C PHE A 17 -1.09 31.90 32.57
N PHE A 18 -2.36 32.34 32.47
CA PHE A 18 -3.42 31.56 31.80
C PHE A 18 -3.27 31.49 30.27
N MET A 19 -2.69 32.51 29.63
CA MET A 19 -2.43 32.48 28.18
C MET A 19 -1.34 31.46 27.78
N THR A 20 -0.37 31.19 28.65
CA THR A 20 0.69 30.20 28.35
C THR A 20 0.24 28.75 28.49
N LEU A 21 -0.82 28.46 29.24
CA LEU A 21 -1.35 27.10 29.41
C LEU A 21 -2.27 26.66 28.28
N LEU A 22 -2.87 27.60 27.54
CA LEU A 22 -3.72 27.29 26.37
C LEU A 22 -2.92 26.99 25.09
N GLY A 23 -1.62 27.30 25.07
CA GLY A 23 -0.74 27.05 23.91
C GLY A 23 -0.25 25.60 23.77
N PHE A 24 -0.32 24.80 24.84
CA PHE A 24 0.13 23.39 24.82
C PHE A 24 -0.99 22.37 24.57
N ALA A 25 -2.24 22.84 24.39
CA ALA A 25 -3.34 21.99 23.91
C ALA A 25 -3.37 21.89 22.38
N GLN A 26 -2.21 21.93 21.70
CA GLN A 26 -2.14 21.53 20.30
C GLN A 26 -2.18 20.00 20.22
N LYS A 27 -3.40 19.48 20.03
CA LYS A 27 -3.71 18.24 19.31
C LYS A 27 -2.65 17.14 19.46
N ALA A 28 -2.53 16.58 20.66
CA ALA A 28 -2.29 15.15 20.73
C ALA A 28 -3.55 14.46 20.19
N LYS A 29 -3.70 14.39 18.85
CA LYS A 29 -4.48 13.31 18.24
C LYS A 29 -3.76 12.05 18.69
N SER A 30 -4.21 11.51 19.83
CA SER A 30 -3.97 10.12 20.19
C SER A 30 -4.68 9.30 19.12
N SER A 31 -4.03 9.16 17.96
CA SER A 31 -4.35 8.07 17.07
C SER A 31 -3.95 6.85 17.87
N LYS A 32 -4.93 6.12 18.40
CA LYS A 32 -4.70 4.75 18.86
C LYS A 32 -3.79 4.10 17.83
N VAL A 33 -2.61 3.67 18.25
CA VAL A 33 -1.67 2.99 17.37
C VAL A 33 -2.43 1.83 16.79
N ASP A 34 -2.74 1.90 15.50
CA ASP A 34 -3.34 0.80 14.79
C ASP A 34 -2.26 -0.29 14.72
N LEU A 35 -2.38 -1.26 15.63
CA LEU A 35 -1.45 -2.35 15.79
C LEU A 35 -1.32 -3.15 14.49
N ASN A 36 -2.40 -3.25 13.71
CA ASN A 36 -2.41 -3.96 12.42
C ASN A 36 -1.63 -3.18 11.36
N LYS A 37 -1.84 -1.86 11.27
CA LYS A 37 -1.06 -0.99 10.38
C LYS A 37 0.44 -1.02 10.70
N THR A 38 0.78 -0.96 11.99
CA THR A 38 2.18 -0.98 12.45
C THR A 38 2.84 -2.32 12.13
N ALA A 39 2.14 -3.43 12.36
CA ALA A 39 2.60 -4.76 12.00
C ALA A 39 2.79 -4.91 10.48
N ALA A 40 1.82 -4.47 9.67
CA ALA A 40 1.89 -4.52 8.21
C ALA A 40 3.09 -3.73 7.68
N ILE A 41 3.30 -2.50 8.16
CA ILE A 41 4.46 -1.68 7.77
C ILE A 41 5.77 -2.39 8.12
N LYS A 42 5.87 -2.97 9.33
CA LYS A 42 7.08 -3.69 9.77
C LYS A 42 7.38 -4.89 8.87
N ILE A 43 6.36 -5.67 8.52
CA ILE A 43 6.50 -6.84 7.63
C ILE A 43 6.93 -6.39 6.22
N LEU A 44 6.25 -5.41 5.64
CA LEU A 44 6.55 -4.91 4.29
C LEU A 44 7.94 -4.29 4.21
N LYS A 45 8.38 -3.56 5.24
CA LYS A 45 9.75 -3.03 5.31
C LYS A 45 10.81 -4.11 5.25
N LYS A 46 10.60 -5.23 5.96
CA LYS A 46 11.55 -6.37 5.94
C LYS A 46 11.76 -6.87 4.51
N TYR A 47 10.69 -7.03 3.74
CA TYR A 47 10.77 -7.49 2.35
C TYR A 47 11.28 -6.41 1.39
N ASN A 48 10.93 -5.13 1.61
CA ASN A 48 11.42 -4.03 0.78
C ASN A 48 12.92 -3.76 0.97
N SER A 49 13.51 -4.12 2.11
CA SER A 49 14.96 -4.04 2.32
C SER A 49 15.76 -5.14 1.62
N ALA A 50 15.12 -6.20 1.13
CA ALA A 50 15.79 -7.25 0.37
C ALA A 50 16.14 -6.77 -1.04
N ALA A 51 17.24 -7.28 -1.61
CA ALA A 51 17.63 -6.95 -2.98
C ALA A 51 16.61 -7.44 -4.02
N ALA A 52 16.03 -8.62 -3.75
CA ALA A 52 14.92 -9.21 -4.49
C ALA A 52 14.13 -10.12 -3.55
N VAL A 53 12.83 -10.27 -3.84
CA VAL A 53 11.94 -11.20 -3.18
C VAL A 53 11.34 -12.11 -4.24
N GLU A 54 11.39 -13.39 -3.98
CA GLU A 54 10.77 -14.43 -4.79
C GLU A 54 9.76 -15.19 -3.94
N MET A 55 8.57 -15.41 -4.50
CA MET A 55 7.48 -16.12 -3.86
C MET A 55 6.85 -17.09 -4.85
N LEU A 56 6.87 -18.37 -4.51
CA LEU A 56 6.07 -19.38 -5.20
C LEU A 56 4.60 -19.21 -4.79
N THR A 57 3.70 -19.20 -5.77
CA THR A 57 2.28 -18.96 -5.56
C THR A 57 1.46 -20.15 -6.00
N LYS A 58 0.48 -20.53 -5.19
CA LYS A 58 -0.56 -21.48 -5.57
C LYS A 58 -1.92 -20.78 -5.41
N LYS A 59 -2.66 -20.65 -6.51
CA LYS A 59 -4.02 -20.13 -6.56
C LYS A 59 -4.97 -21.31 -6.75
N GLN A 60 -5.96 -21.41 -5.88
CA GLN A 60 -7.05 -22.36 -6.02
C GLN A 60 -8.36 -21.58 -6.19
N VAL A 61 -9.11 -21.89 -7.24
CA VAL A 61 -10.41 -21.29 -7.54
C VAL A 61 -11.46 -22.38 -7.41
N ALA A 62 -12.34 -22.25 -6.42
CA ALA A 62 -13.50 -23.13 -6.25
C ALA A 62 -14.73 -22.48 -6.89
N LYS A 63 -15.27 -23.10 -7.93
CA LYS A 63 -16.53 -22.70 -8.55
C LYS A 63 -17.67 -23.51 -7.95
N VAL A 64 -18.20 -23.00 -6.84
CA VAL A 64 -19.22 -23.65 -6.00
C VAL A 64 -20.44 -24.10 -6.80
N THR A 65 -20.87 -23.31 -7.79
CA THR A 65 -22.04 -23.63 -8.63
C THR A 65 -21.85 -24.83 -9.54
N LEU A 66 -20.61 -25.16 -9.93
CA LEU A 66 -20.29 -26.32 -10.77
C LEU A 66 -19.60 -27.45 -9.99
N GLY A 67 -19.38 -27.28 -8.68
CA GLY A 67 -18.63 -28.23 -7.85
C GLY A 67 -17.19 -28.46 -8.32
N THR A 68 -16.61 -27.54 -9.09
CA THR A 68 -15.28 -27.69 -9.68
C THR A 68 -14.24 -26.85 -8.94
N THR A 69 -13.01 -27.37 -8.88
CA THR A 69 -11.83 -26.65 -8.40
C THR A 69 -10.81 -26.57 -9.51
N SER A 70 -10.16 -25.42 -9.65
CA SER A 70 -9.05 -25.20 -10.56
C SER A 70 -7.86 -24.69 -9.78
N ASP A 71 -6.72 -25.34 -9.95
CA ASP A 71 -5.47 -24.93 -9.35
C ASP A 71 -4.56 -24.28 -10.41
N ALA A 72 -3.85 -23.24 -10.00
CA ALA A 72 -2.86 -22.55 -10.81
C ALA A 72 -1.61 -22.30 -9.96
N GLU A 73 -0.47 -22.66 -10.50
CA GLU A 73 0.84 -22.44 -9.88
C GLU A 73 1.57 -21.33 -10.62
N GLY A 74 2.41 -20.61 -9.88
CA GLY A 74 3.09 -19.44 -10.39
C GLY A 74 4.19 -18.94 -9.50
N ILE A 75 4.77 -17.82 -9.91
CA ILE A 75 5.86 -17.15 -9.23
C ILE A 75 5.61 -15.65 -9.23
N LEU A 76 5.88 -14.99 -8.10
CA LEU A 76 5.92 -13.55 -7.96
C LEU A 76 7.34 -13.13 -7.60
N LEU A 77 7.91 -12.26 -8.42
CA LEU A 77 9.19 -11.62 -8.16
C LEU A 77 8.99 -10.13 -7.93
N TYR A 78 9.65 -9.60 -6.92
CA TYR A 78 9.69 -8.17 -6.64
C TYR A 78 11.13 -7.72 -6.43
N SER A 79 11.54 -6.67 -7.15
CA SER A 79 12.83 -6.01 -6.92
C SER A 79 12.76 -4.57 -7.41
N LYS A 80 13.24 -3.63 -6.58
CA LYS A 80 13.39 -2.21 -6.94
C LYS A 80 12.16 -1.61 -7.63
N ASN A 81 10.97 -1.81 -7.06
CA ASN A 81 9.69 -1.35 -7.59
C ASN A 81 9.29 -1.94 -8.97
N LYS A 82 9.85 -3.09 -9.32
CA LYS A 82 9.43 -3.90 -10.46
C LYS A 82 8.75 -5.15 -9.94
N ILE A 83 7.66 -5.53 -10.61
CA ILE A 83 6.90 -6.73 -10.28
C ILE A 83 6.93 -7.62 -11.51
N TYR A 84 7.20 -8.89 -11.31
CA TYR A 84 6.97 -9.93 -12.30
C TYR A 84 6.08 -10.98 -11.67
N PHE A 85 5.06 -11.39 -12.39
CA PHE A 85 4.17 -12.46 -12.00
C PHE A 85 4.02 -13.41 -13.17
N SER A 86 4.21 -14.71 -12.96
CA SER A 86 3.96 -15.73 -13.97
C SER A 86 3.06 -16.80 -13.39
N VAL A 87 2.13 -17.28 -14.21
CA VAL A 87 1.28 -18.43 -13.91
C VAL A 87 1.39 -19.37 -15.09
N GLU A 88 1.58 -20.67 -14.82
CA GLU A 88 1.82 -21.66 -15.87
C GLU A 88 0.53 -22.32 -16.38
N LYS A 89 -0.51 -22.42 -15.54
CA LYS A 89 -1.75 -23.14 -15.86
C LYS A 89 -3.00 -22.29 -15.62
N PRO A 90 -4.06 -22.46 -16.43
CA PRO A 90 -4.20 -23.39 -17.56
C PRO A 90 -3.44 -22.97 -18.82
N THR A 91 -3.25 -21.66 -19.03
CA THR A 91 -2.39 -21.11 -20.08
C THR A 91 -1.34 -20.22 -19.45
N LYS A 92 -0.11 -20.29 -19.95
CA LYS A 92 0.97 -19.50 -19.40
C LYS A 92 0.69 -18.00 -19.59
N THR A 93 0.72 -17.25 -18.51
CA THR A 93 0.50 -15.80 -18.50
C THR A 93 1.54 -15.10 -17.64
N GLU A 94 2.15 -14.05 -18.18
CA GLU A 94 3.13 -13.22 -17.47
C GLU A 94 2.63 -11.77 -17.35
N ILE A 95 2.78 -11.17 -16.17
CA ILE A 95 2.52 -9.76 -15.91
C ILE A 95 3.80 -9.10 -15.44
N ILE A 96 4.21 -8.03 -16.12
CA ILE A 96 5.43 -7.27 -15.80
C ILE A 96 5.06 -5.84 -15.50
N TYR A 97 5.43 -5.34 -14.33
CA TYR A 97 5.38 -3.93 -13.98
C TYR A 97 6.79 -3.33 -13.96
N ASN A 98 7.03 -2.38 -14.86
CA ASN A 98 8.22 -1.54 -14.87
C ASN A 98 7.89 -0.22 -15.57
N LYS A 99 7.32 0.74 -14.82
CA LYS A 99 6.72 1.99 -15.30
C LYS A 99 5.45 1.80 -16.16
N ASN A 100 5.43 0.77 -17.01
CA ASN A 100 4.26 0.28 -17.74
C ASN A 100 3.89 -1.11 -17.24
N VAL A 101 2.67 -1.55 -17.54
CA VAL A 101 2.20 -2.92 -17.27
C VAL A 101 2.17 -3.69 -18.58
N TRP A 102 2.89 -4.81 -18.65
CA TRP A 102 2.86 -5.72 -19.78
C TRP A 102 2.13 -6.97 -19.37
N VAL A 103 1.17 -7.40 -20.18
CA VAL A 103 0.47 -8.67 -20.04
C VAL A 103 0.81 -9.51 -21.25
N ILE A 104 1.46 -10.65 -21.00
CA ILE A 104 1.92 -11.57 -22.03
C ILE A 104 1.12 -12.85 -21.87
N GLU A 105 0.31 -13.17 -22.87
CA GLU A 105 -0.52 -14.37 -22.93
C GLU A 105 0.15 -15.32 -23.92
N TYR A 106 0.54 -16.50 -23.46
CA TYR A 106 1.09 -17.55 -24.32
C TYR A 106 -0.08 -18.38 -24.88
N PRO A 107 -0.02 -18.73 -26.17
CA PRO A 107 -1.03 -19.58 -26.78
C PRO A 107 -0.96 -20.99 -26.21
N ASP A 108 -2.07 -21.70 -26.34
CA ASP A 108 -2.09 -23.13 -26.08
C ASP A 108 -1.49 -23.87 -27.30
N LEU A 109 -0.23 -24.27 -27.17
CA LEU A 109 0.52 -24.93 -28.23
C LEU A 109 -0.02 -26.32 -28.58
N ASP A 110 -0.87 -26.90 -27.71
CA ASP A 110 -1.54 -28.16 -27.99
C ASP A 110 -2.63 -28.00 -29.07
N PHE A 111 -3.12 -26.76 -29.30
CA PHE A 111 -4.14 -26.45 -30.31
C PHE A 111 -3.59 -25.73 -31.55
N ASP A 112 -2.51 -24.95 -31.42
CA ASP A 112 -1.86 -24.25 -32.54
C ASP A 112 -0.35 -24.11 -32.29
N ASP A 113 0.45 -24.93 -32.98
CA ASP A 113 1.90 -25.02 -32.85
C ASP A 113 2.66 -23.81 -33.43
N LYS A 114 1.96 -22.93 -34.17
CA LYS A 114 2.52 -21.73 -34.81
C LYS A 114 2.04 -20.44 -34.20
N ALA A 115 1.14 -20.51 -33.21
CA ALA A 115 0.63 -19.32 -32.55
C ALA A 115 1.76 -18.56 -31.84
N GLY A 116 1.78 -17.24 -32.02
CA GLY A 116 2.67 -16.35 -31.30
C GLY A 116 2.08 -15.93 -29.96
N ARG A 117 2.96 -15.53 -29.02
CA ARG A 117 2.51 -14.87 -27.78
C ARG A 117 1.83 -13.54 -28.08
N LYS A 118 0.75 -13.25 -27.37
CA LYS A 118 0.07 -11.95 -27.41
C LYS A 118 0.62 -11.06 -26.31
N VAL A 119 1.08 -9.86 -26.68
CA VAL A 119 1.62 -8.87 -25.74
C VAL A 119 0.71 -7.65 -25.73
N THR A 120 0.15 -7.35 -24.56
CA THR A 120 -0.65 -6.15 -24.34
C THR A 120 0.09 -5.22 -23.41
N ILE A 121 0.26 -3.96 -23.80
CA ILE A 121 0.96 -2.95 -23.02
C ILE A 121 -0.05 -1.92 -22.53
N PHE A 122 -0.08 -1.70 -21.23
CA PHE A 122 -0.87 -0.67 -20.59
C PHE A 122 0.03 0.40 -19.96
N ASP A 123 -0.37 1.65 -20.09
CA ASP A 123 0.13 2.73 -19.26
C ASP A 123 -0.24 2.44 -17.80
N SER A 124 0.71 2.56 -16.87
CA SER A 124 0.46 2.26 -15.45
C SER A 124 -0.63 3.13 -14.83
N ASN A 125 -0.89 4.32 -15.36
CA ASN A 125 -1.98 5.18 -14.91
C ASN A 125 -3.36 4.65 -15.31
N LYS A 126 -3.44 3.78 -16.33
CA LYS A 126 -4.68 3.12 -16.75
C LYS A 126 -4.95 1.80 -16.01
N VAL A 127 -3.98 1.32 -15.24
CA VAL A 127 -4.10 0.08 -14.44
C VAL A 127 -3.80 0.40 -12.97
N PRO A 128 -4.70 1.12 -12.28
CA PRO A 128 -4.44 1.68 -10.96
C PRO A 128 -4.08 0.60 -9.93
N PHE A 129 -4.67 -0.59 -10.03
CA PHE A 129 -4.40 -1.70 -9.11
C PHE A 129 -2.92 -2.10 -9.04
N VAL A 130 -2.24 -2.27 -10.19
CA VAL A 130 -0.84 -2.70 -10.22
C VAL A 130 0.07 -1.61 -9.65
N LYS A 131 -0.25 -0.34 -9.93
CA LYS A 131 0.43 0.81 -9.35
C LYS A 131 0.25 0.87 -7.83
N THR A 132 -0.96 0.62 -7.33
CA THR A 132 -1.27 0.55 -5.90
C THR A 132 -0.44 -0.52 -5.19
N ILE A 133 -0.30 -1.72 -5.78
CA ILE A 133 0.58 -2.77 -5.24
C ILE A 133 2.03 -2.31 -5.21
N ALA A 134 2.52 -1.71 -6.30
CA ALA A 134 3.89 -1.21 -6.36
C ALA A 134 4.16 -0.10 -5.31
N GLU A 135 3.21 0.81 -5.10
CA GLU A 135 3.28 1.84 -4.05
C GLU A 135 3.28 1.22 -2.64
N LEU A 136 2.44 0.22 -2.40
CA LEU A 136 2.39 -0.53 -1.13
C LEU A 136 3.75 -1.18 -0.81
N LEU A 137 4.34 -1.86 -1.79
CA LEU A 137 5.60 -2.59 -1.61
C LEU A 137 6.81 -1.64 -1.48
N SER A 138 6.81 -0.53 -2.23
CA SER A 138 7.96 0.40 -2.26
C SER A 138 7.97 1.41 -1.12
N SER A 139 6.80 1.81 -0.61
CA SER A 139 6.67 2.86 0.42
C SER A 139 5.47 2.61 1.34
N PRO A 140 5.48 1.53 2.13
CA PRO A 140 4.33 1.12 2.94
C PRO A 140 3.88 2.21 3.93
N GLU A 141 4.80 2.98 4.50
CA GLU A 141 4.46 4.08 5.42
C GLU A 141 3.58 5.14 4.75
N LYS A 142 3.96 5.55 3.53
CA LYS A 142 3.21 6.55 2.75
C LYS A 142 1.86 5.99 2.33
N PHE A 143 1.83 4.72 1.93
CA PHE A 143 0.62 4.02 1.54
C PHE A 143 -0.45 4.09 2.63
N PHE A 144 -0.12 3.66 3.86
CA PHE A 144 -1.10 3.65 4.95
C PHE A 144 -1.41 5.03 5.55
N THR A 145 -0.70 6.10 5.16
CA THR A 145 -1.03 7.48 5.56
C THR A 145 -1.95 8.21 4.58
N LYS A 146 -2.02 7.75 3.33
CA LYS A 146 -3.01 8.25 2.38
C LYS A 146 -4.36 7.60 2.72
N ASP A 147 -5.42 8.39 2.75
CA ASP A 147 -6.78 7.86 2.58
C ASP A 147 -6.86 7.28 1.16
N THR A 148 -6.40 6.04 1.02
CA THR A 148 -6.26 5.40 -0.29
C THR A 148 -7.64 4.91 -0.67
N VAL A 149 -8.39 5.74 -1.42
CA VAL A 149 -9.67 5.34 -1.99
C VAL A 149 -9.38 4.30 -3.06
N ILE A 150 -9.69 3.03 -2.76
CA ILE A 150 -9.73 1.97 -3.76
C ILE A 150 -11.09 2.11 -4.44
N THR A 151 -11.14 2.80 -5.58
CA THR A 151 -12.33 2.82 -6.43
C THR A 151 -12.38 1.52 -7.23
N GLU A 152 -13.48 0.77 -7.08
CA GLU A 152 -13.81 -0.41 -7.89
C GLU A 152 -14.08 -0.05 -9.36
#